data_AF-A0A7D5YWV5-F1
#
_entry.id   AF-A0A7D5YWV5-F1
#
_cell.length_a   1.000
_cell.length_b   1.000
_cell.length_c   1.000
_cell.angle_alpha   90.00
_cell.angle_beta   90.00
_cell.angle_gamma   90.00
#
_symmetry.space_group_name_H-M   'P 1'
#
loop_
_entity.id
_entity.type
_entity.pdbx_description
1 polymer ?
#
loop_
_entity_poly.entity_id
_entity_poly.type
_entity_poly.pdbx_seq_one_letter_code
_entity_poly.pdbx_strand_id
1 'polypeptide(L)'
;MHFQPIENSFEDAYVSHLGGGPRVELHASLDQLDDVFGSTPASPAEPEAQSSSHPSDIRRLETEHTNAGYREGITVAKEASIQGGFDEGFSLGATIGLRAGQLLGMVEGIADAVKGQPGEAAETAEKLLNEARDELSTGRIFSTEYWAPDGTWNYDVTAQDGDQILFPDVAAAHPLIQKWSRVVDEQTNMWHIQVSILDDDANGPRLDTASVEPPLNVSAPTRSKQSLDW
;
A
#
# COMPACT_ATOMS: atom_id res chain seq x y z
N MET A 1 -1.58 18.93 -51.65
CA MET A 1 -2.02 18.72 -50.26
C MET A 1 -0.78 18.30 -49.48
N HIS A 2 -0.16 19.25 -48.77
CA HIS A 2 1.08 19.03 -48.02
C HIS A 2 0.74 18.89 -46.53
N PHE A 3 1.14 17.77 -45.93
CA PHE A 3 1.13 17.55 -44.48
C PHE A 3 2.44 18.05 -43.87
N GLN A 4 2.35 18.73 -42.74
CA GLN A 4 3.45 18.99 -41.81
C GLN A 4 3.03 18.40 -40.45
N PRO A 5 3.88 17.59 -39.79
CA PRO A 5 3.66 17.12 -38.42
C PRO A 5 4.23 18.13 -37.42
N ILE A 6 3.54 18.37 -36.30
CA ILE A 6 4.07 19.12 -35.17
C ILE A 6 4.30 18.12 -34.04
N GLU A 7 5.56 17.74 -33.85
CA GLU A 7 6.08 17.28 -32.57
C GLU A 7 6.08 18.47 -31.60
N ASN A 8 5.53 18.29 -30.40
CA ASN A 8 5.84 19.15 -29.27
C ASN A 8 6.46 18.29 -28.18
N SER A 9 7.78 18.36 -28.17
CA SER A 9 8.71 17.86 -27.16
C SER A 9 8.53 18.56 -25.81
N PHE A 10 8.83 17.76 -24.78
CA PHE A 10 8.98 18.09 -23.37
C PHE A 10 10.04 19.17 -23.08
N GLU A 11 9.94 19.72 -21.86
CA GLU A 11 10.97 20.43 -21.09
C GLU A 11 11.30 21.89 -21.45
N ASP A 12 10.99 22.80 -20.51
CA ASP A 12 11.87 23.90 -20.12
C ASP A 12 11.61 24.17 -18.63
N ALA A 13 12.37 23.54 -17.73
CA ALA A 13 13.69 24.00 -17.27
C ALA A 13 13.58 25.27 -16.40
N TYR A 14 13.33 25.00 -15.12
CA TYR A 14 13.55 25.91 -14.00
C TYR A 14 15.03 26.35 -13.99
N VAL A 15 15.32 27.61 -14.31
CA VAL A 15 16.63 28.20 -14.00
C VAL A 15 16.45 29.59 -13.40
N SER A 16 16.63 29.65 -12.09
CA SER A 16 16.91 30.85 -11.31
C SER A 16 18.33 31.34 -11.58
N HIS A 17 18.49 32.65 -11.86
CA HIS A 17 19.76 33.36 -11.73
C HIS A 17 19.53 34.74 -11.10
N LEU A 18 20.32 35.01 -10.07
CA LEU A 18 20.39 36.24 -9.30
C LEU A 18 21.22 37.32 -10.01
N GLY A 19 20.76 38.58 -9.92
CA GLY A 19 21.60 39.74 -9.60
C GLY A 19 21.91 40.74 -10.72
N GLY A 20 21.55 42.03 -10.54
CA GLY A 20 22.20 43.11 -11.31
C GLY A 20 21.67 44.56 -11.41
N GLY A 21 20.64 45.04 -10.70
CA GLY A 21 20.28 46.50 -10.58
C GLY A 21 19.83 47.26 -11.86
N PRO A 22 19.35 48.53 -11.80
CA PRO A 22 19.08 49.41 -10.66
C PRO A 22 17.58 49.63 -10.35
N ARG A 23 17.32 50.00 -9.09
CA ARG A 23 16.03 50.45 -8.52
C ARG A 23 15.43 51.58 -9.37
N VAL A 24 14.24 51.35 -9.92
CA VAL A 24 13.31 52.41 -10.34
C VAL A 24 12.02 52.19 -9.57
N GLU A 25 11.57 53.27 -8.95
CA GLU A 25 10.44 53.39 -8.04
C GLU A 25 9.14 52.83 -8.66
N LEU A 26 8.59 51.79 -8.03
CA LEU A 26 7.20 51.36 -8.19
C LEU A 26 6.54 51.32 -6.80
N HIS A 27 6.69 52.41 -6.05
CA HIS A 27 5.98 52.65 -4.78
C HIS A 27 4.79 53.61 -4.98
N ALA A 28 4.10 53.53 -6.12
CA ALA A 28 2.96 54.40 -6.43
C ALA A 28 1.69 53.65 -6.86
N SER A 29 1.65 52.33 -6.80
CA SER A 29 0.47 51.54 -7.22
C SER A 29 -0.02 50.52 -6.19
N LEU A 30 0.42 50.60 -4.93
CA LEU A 30 -0.06 49.72 -3.86
C LEU A 30 -0.98 50.41 -2.84
N ASP A 31 -1.06 51.74 -2.82
CA ASP A 31 -1.83 52.49 -1.82
C ASP A 31 -3.31 52.70 -2.21
N GLN A 32 -3.72 52.21 -3.39
CA GLN A 32 -5.09 52.36 -3.90
C GLN A 32 -5.93 51.08 -3.82
N LEU A 33 -5.33 49.98 -3.34
CA LEU A 33 -5.99 48.69 -3.16
C LEU A 33 -6.07 48.25 -1.68
N ASP A 34 -5.67 49.12 -0.76
CA ASP A 34 -5.62 48.86 0.70
C ASP A 34 -6.50 49.84 1.51
N ASP A 35 -7.67 50.21 0.97
CA ASP A 35 -8.69 50.96 1.74
C ASP A 35 -10.08 50.33 1.54
N VAL A 36 -10.26 49.17 2.17
CA VAL A 36 -11.57 48.49 2.28
C VAL A 36 -12.05 48.43 3.74
N PHE A 37 -11.21 48.79 4.71
CA PHE A 37 -11.51 48.65 6.14
C PHE A 37 -11.44 49.96 6.95
N GLY A 38 -11.35 51.12 6.30
CA GLY A 38 -11.17 52.43 6.95
C GLY A 38 -12.40 53.34 7.00
N SER A 39 -13.54 52.89 7.53
CA SER A 39 -14.58 53.83 7.97
C SER A 39 -15.31 53.31 9.20
N THR A 40 -14.87 53.81 10.35
CA THR A 40 -15.58 53.70 11.63
C THR A 40 -16.90 54.47 11.55
N PRO A 41 -18.08 53.87 11.80
CA PRO A 41 -19.27 54.65 12.05
C PRO A 41 -19.25 55.13 13.50
N ALA A 42 -19.44 56.43 13.71
CA ALA A 42 -19.72 56.99 15.02
C ALA A 42 -21.08 56.46 15.52
N SER A 43 -21.09 55.83 16.70
CA SER A 43 -22.20 55.20 17.46
C SER A 43 -23.43 56.11 17.74
N PRO A 44 -24.53 55.65 18.42
CA PRO A 44 -25.14 54.31 18.60
C PRO A 44 -26.69 54.31 18.36
N ALA A 45 -27.26 53.27 17.74
CA ALA A 45 -28.69 52.92 17.92
C ALA A 45 -28.98 51.47 17.49
N GLU A 46 -29.40 50.65 18.48
CA GLU A 46 -30.27 49.45 18.41
C GLU A 46 -29.84 48.22 17.55
N PRO A 47 -30.13 46.99 18.03
CA PRO A 47 -29.67 45.75 17.42
C PRO A 47 -30.69 45.26 16.38
N GLU A 48 -30.44 45.49 15.10
CA GLU A 48 -31.19 44.80 14.04
C GLU A 48 -30.32 43.72 13.40
N ALA A 49 -30.42 42.53 13.99
CA ALA A 49 -30.16 41.28 13.31
C ALA A 49 -31.11 41.16 12.10
N GLN A 50 -30.68 41.63 10.94
CA GLN A 50 -31.36 41.38 9.67
C GLN A 50 -30.36 40.75 8.73
N SER A 51 -30.36 39.42 8.75
CA SER A 51 -29.82 38.56 7.69
C SER A 51 -30.57 38.85 6.39
N SER A 52 -30.17 39.88 5.66
CA SER A 52 -30.67 40.15 4.31
C SER A 52 -30.01 39.18 3.34
N SER A 53 -30.56 37.96 3.26
CA SER A 53 -30.28 37.03 2.17
C SER A 53 -30.74 37.69 0.86
N HIS A 54 -29.83 38.36 0.16
CA HIS A 54 -30.12 38.93 -1.14
C HIS A 54 -30.24 37.76 -2.15
N PRO A 55 -31.19 37.77 -3.11
CA PRO A 55 -31.38 36.68 -4.08
C PRO A 55 -30.13 36.33 -4.91
N SER A 56 -29.12 37.21 -4.94
CA SER A 56 -27.81 36.94 -5.55
C SER A 56 -26.91 36.05 -4.70
N ASP A 57 -27.04 36.11 -3.37
CA ASP A 57 -26.20 35.35 -2.44
C ASP A 57 -26.59 33.88 -2.40
N ILE A 58 -27.83 33.53 -2.74
CA ILE A 58 -28.26 32.13 -2.75
C ILE A 58 -27.53 31.32 -3.84
N ARG A 59 -27.32 31.89 -5.03
CA ARG A 59 -26.54 31.25 -6.09
C ARG A 59 -25.06 31.16 -5.77
N ARG A 60 -24.52 32.19 -5.10
CA ARG A 60 -23.14 32.18 -4.63
C ARG A 60 -22.95 31.07 -3.59
N LEU A 61 -23.84 30.99 -2.62
CA LEU A 61 -23.82 29.97 -1.57
C LEU A 61 -24.02 28.55 -2.12
N GLU A 62 -24.93 28.36 -3.08
CA GLU A 62 -25.11 27.08 -3.78
C GLU A 62 -23.82 26.64 -4.49
N THR A 63 -23.14 27.57 -5.16
CA THR A 63 -21.87 27.29 -5.85
C THR A 63 -20.77 26.96 -4.85
N GLU A 64 -20.68 27.70 -3.75
CA GLU A 64 -19.73 27.46 -2.66
C GLU A 64 -19.96 26.07 -2.02
N HIS A 65 -21.21 25.74 -1.70
CA HIS A 65 -21.58 24.45 -1.11
C HIS A 65 -21.36 23.28 -2.08
N THR A 66 -21.71 23.45 -3.36
CA THR A 66 -21.49 22.42 -4.39
C THR A 66 -20.00 22.17 -4.60
N ASN A 67 -19.19 23.23 -4.69
CA ASN A 67 -17.75 23.10 -4.84
C ASN A 67 -17.09 22.52 -3.59
N ALA A 68 -17.53 22.94 -2.40
CA ALA A 68 -17.06 22.39 -1.13
C ALA A 68 -17.40 20.89 -1.02
N GLY A 69 -18.65 20.52 -1.28
CA GLY A 69 -19.11 19.13 -1.24
C GLY A 69 -18.45 18.24 -2.29
N TYR A 70 -18.19 18.75 -3.50
CA TYR A 70 -17.43 18.00 -4.52
C TYR A 70 -15.98 17.74 -4.08
N ARG A 71 -15.33 18.76 -3.51
CA ARG A 71 -13.96 18.62 -2.98
C ARG A 71 -13.92 17.64 -1.82
N GLU A 72 -14.85 17.77 -0.88
CA GLU A 72 -14.98 16.85 0.26
C GLU A 72 -15.23 15.42 -0.22
N GLY A 73 -16.15 15.22 -1.18
CA GLY A 73 -16.45 13.92 -1.77
C GLY A 73 -15.23 13.26 -2.42
N ILE A 74 -14.43 14.01 -3.18
CA ILE A 74 -13.19 13.48 -3.76
C ILE A 74 -12.18 13.10 -2.66
N THR A 75 -12.01 13.96 -1.66
CA THR A 75 -11.07 13.69 -0.56
C THR A 75 -11.44 12.41 0.17
N VAL A 76 -12.72 12.28 0.57
CA VAL A 76 -13.23 11.09 1.27
C VAL A 76 -13.13 9.85 0.38
N ALA A 77 -13.50 9.92 -0.90
CA ALA A 77 -13.41 8.79 -1.81
C ALA A 77 -11.97 8.32 -2.02
N LYS A 78 -11.02 9.26 -2.14
CA LYS A 78 -9.61 8.95 -2.30
C LYS A 78 -9.05 8.29 -1.04
N GLU A 79 -9.34 8.85 0.13
CA GLU A 79 -8.89 8.28 1.41
C GLU A 79 -9.45 6.87 1.64
N ALA A 80 -10.76 6.68 1.41
CA ALA A 80 -11.41 5.39 1.57
C ALA A 80 -10.84 4.31 0.63
N SER A 81 -10.55 4.66 -0.63
CA SER A 81 -9.98 3.72 -1.61
C SER A 81 -8.53 3.31 -1.30
N ILE A 82 -7.72 4.22 -0.75
CA ILE A 82 -6.29 3.97 -0.49
C ILE A 82 -6.11 3.10 0.74
N GLN A 83 -6.87 3.34 1.81
CA GLN A 83 -6.76 2.55 3.04
C GLN A 83 -7.23 1.11 2.83
N GLY A 84 -8.37 0.91 2.16
CA GLY A 84 -8.87 -0.45 1.87
C GLY A 84 -7.87 -1.29 1.09
N GLY A 85 -7.27 -0.73 0.03
CA GLY A 85 -6.24 -1.43 -0.73
C GLY A 85 -4.94 -1.68 0.06
N PHE A 86 -4.57 -0.77 0.96
CA PHE A 86 -3.43 -0.98 1.85
C PHE A 86 -3.69 -2.11 2.85
N ASP A 87 -4.85 -2.12 3.50
CA ASP A 87 -5.18 -3.12 4.53
C ASP A 87 -5.26 -4.54 3.93
N GLU A 88 -5.85 -4.67 2.74
CA GLU A 88 -5.88 -5.93 1.98
C GLU A 88 -4.46 -6.38 1.60
N GLY A 89 -3.67 -5.48 0.99
CA GLY A 89 -2.31 -5.78 0.56
C GLY A 89 -1.37 -6.09 1.74
N PHE A 90 -1.50 -5.36 2.85
CA PHE A 90 -0.74 -5.59 4.07
C PHE A 90 -1.06 -6.94 4.68
N SER A 91 -2.35 -7.29 4.80
CA SER A 91 -2.78 -8.56 5.36
C SER A 91 -2.29 -9.74 4.53
N LEU A 92 -2.44 -9.68 3.21
CA LEU A 92 -1.93 -10.69 2.28
C LEU A 92 -0.40 -10.78 2.35
N GLY A 93 0.30 -9.65 2.26
CA GLY A 93 1.75 -9.59 2.37
C GLY A 93 2.28 -10.16 3.70
N ALA A 94 1.58 -9.89 4.82
CA ALA A 94 1.93 -10.42 6.12
C ALA A 94 1.76 -11.94 6.19
N THR A 95 0.67 -12.49 5.63
CA THR A 95 0.45 -13.96 5.60
C THR A 95 1.53 -14.68 4.79
N ILE A 96 1.91 -14.11 3.63
CA ILE A 96 2.98 -14.64 2.78
C ILE A 96 4.34 -14.51 3.45
N GLY A 97 4.63 -13.34 4.02
CA GLY A 97 5.89 -13.07 4.72
C GLY A 97 6.07 -13.97 5.94
N LEU A 98 5.01 -14.22 6.69
CA LEU A 98 5.02 -15.15 7.82
C LEU A 98 5.38 -16.57 7.36
N ARG A 99 4.70 -17.08 6.33
CA ARG A 99 4.99 -18.41 5.75
C ARG A 99 6.43 -18.52 5.24
N ALA A 100 6.88 -17.54 4.47
CA ALA A 100 8.24 -17.52 3.95
C ALA A 100 9.29 -17.45 5.07
N GLY A 101 9.04 -16.63 6.09
CA GLY A 101 9.91 -16.51 7.26
C GLY A 101 9.98 -17.80 8.09
N GLN A 102 8.85 -18.50 8.27
CA GLN A 102 8.82 -19.81 8.93
C GLN A 102 9.65 -20.86 8.17
N LEU A 103 9.47 -20.95 6.85
CA LEU A 103 10.23 -21.88 6.01
C LEU A 103 11.73 -21.57 6.04
N LEU A 104 12.10 -20.30 5.90
CA LEU A 104 13.49 -19.87 5.95
C LEU A 104 14.10 -20.14 7.32
N GLY A 105 13.39 -19.82 8.40
CA GLY A 105 13.84 -20.06 9.78
C GLY A 105 14.04 -21.54 10.08
N MET A 106 13.21 -22.42 9.52
CA MET A 106 13.37 -23.87 9.68
C MET A 106 14.63 -24.38 8.96
N VAL A 107 14.87 -23.92 7.73
CA VAL A 107 16.10 -24.25 7.00
C VAL A 107 17.34 -23.72 7.72
N GLU A 108 17.28 -22.49 8.26
CA GLU A 108 18.36 -21.92 9.06
C GLU A 108 18.65 -22.74 10.31
N GLY A 109 17.61 -23.16 11.04
CA GLY A 109 17.74 -24.01 12.22
C GLY A 109 18.38 -25.36 11.90
N ILE A 110 17.99 -25.98 10.78
CA ILE A 110 18.58 -27.24 10.31
C ILE A 110 20.06 -27.04 9.95
N ALA A 111 20.38 -26.00 9.18
CA ALA A 111 21.75 -25.72 8.76
C ALA A 111 22.66 -25.45 9.97
N ASP A 112 22.20 -24.68 10.95
CA ASP A 112 22.96 -24.40 12.16
C ASP A 112 23.16 -25.65 13.04
N ALA A 113 22.13 -26.50 13.17
CA ALA A 113 22.22 -27.76 13.91
C ALA A 113 23.24 -28.74 13.32
N VAL A 114 23.36 -28.78 11.98
CA VAL A 114 24.26 -29.70 11.27
C VAL A 114 25.66 -29.13 11.08
N LYS A 115 25.86 -27.81 11.24
CA LYS A 115 27.15 -27.11 11.06
C LYS A 115 28.31 -27.68 11.90
N GLY A 116 27.99 -28.24 13.07
CA GLY A 116 28.97 -28.89 13.96
C GLY A 116 29.37 -30.32 13.55
N GLN A 117 28.66 -30.92 12.60
CA GLN A 117 28.93 -32.28 12.13
C GLN A 117 29.86 -32.23 10.90
N PRO A 118 31.05 -32.86 10.94
CA PRO A 118 31.89 -32.95 9.76
C PRO A 118 31.24 -33.90 8.74
N GLY A 119 30.82 -33.38 7.59
CA GLY A 119 30.29 -34.20 6.51
C GLY A 119 29.59 -33.42 5.40
N GLU A 120 29.24 -34.15 4.34
CA GLU A 120 28.46 -33.67 3.18
C GLU A 120 27.10 -33.06 3.59
N ALA A 121 26.56 -33.46 4.74
CA ALA A 121 25.32 -32.93 5.30
C ALA A 121 25.41 -31.43 5.63
N ALA A 122 26.54 -30.93 6.13
CA ALA A 122 26.71 -29.51 6.44
C ALA A 122 26.79 -28.67 5.16
N GLU A 123 27.56 -29.14 4.16
CA GLU A 123 27.69 -28.45 2.88
C GLU A 123 26.37 -28.42 2.09
N THR A 124 25.60 -29.51 2.13
CA THR A 124 24.28 -29.57 1.48
C THR A 124 23.27 -28.67 2.18
N ALA A 125 23.25 -28.63 3.52
CA ALA A 125 22.38 -27.73 4.27
C ALA A 125 22.72 -26.25 4.03
N GLU A 126 24.00 -25.88 3.95
CA GLU A 126 24.40 -24.50 3.62
C GLU A 126 24.00 -24.11 2.18
N LYS A 127 24.13 -25.02 1.21
CA LYS A 127 23.64 -24.78 -0.16
C LYS A 127 22.14 -24.54 -0.19
N LEU A 128 21.39 -25.42 0.47
CA LEU A 128 19.93 -25.33 0.57
C LEU A 128 19.49 -24.03 1.25
N LEU A 129 20.22 -23.58 2.28
CA LEU A 129 19.98 -22.28 2.91
C LEU A 129 20.22 -21.10 1.96
N ASN A 130 21.30 -21.12 1.17
CA ASN A 130 21.57 -20.05 0.22
C ASN A 130 20.51 -19.98 -0.89
N GLU A 131 20.06 -21.13 -1.39
CA GLU A 131 18.94 -21.21 -2.33
C GLU A 131 17.64 -20.69 -1.71
N ALA A 132 17.36 -21.06 -0.46
CA ALA A 132 16.18 -20.58 0.26
C ALA A 132 16.18 -19.05 0.40
N ARG A 133 17.35 -18.46 0.72
CA ARG A 133 17.49 -17.00 0.85
C ARG A 133 17.28 -16.25 -0.45
N ASP A 134 17.74 -16.80 -1.59
CA ASP A 134 17.52 -16.19 -2.90
C ASP A 134 16.04 -16.31 -3.31
N GLU A 135 15.50 -17.53 -3.27
CA GLU A 135 14.14 -17.81 -3.75
C GLU A 135 13.04 -17.27 -2.83
N LEU A 136 13.20 -17.33 -1.51
CA LEU A 136 12.24 -16.77 -0.55
C LEU A 136 12.50 -15.29 -0.25
N SER A 137 13.38 -14.63 -1.00
CA SER A 137 13.55 -13.18 -0.89
C SER A 137 12.28 -12.43 -1.29
N THR A 138 12.02 -11.29 -0.66
CA THR A 138 10.87 -10.43 -0.98
C THR A 138 10.83 -10.06 -2.46
N GLY A 139 11.98 -9.82 -3.08
CA GLY A 139 12.08 -9.51 -4.50
C GLY A 139 11.64 -10.64 -5.43
N ARG A 140 11.78 -11.91 -5.02
CA ARG A 140 11.33 -13.06 -5.82
C ARG A 140 9.88 -13.43 -5.54
N ILE A 141 9.48 -13.46 -4.27
CA ILE A 141 8.11 -13.79 -3.86
C ILE A 141 7.11 -12.76 -4.39
N PHE A 142 7.46 -11.47 -4.36
CA PHE A 142 6.60 -10.39 -4.89
C PHE A 142 6.99 -9.96 -6.31
N SER A 143 7.61 -10.86 -7.08
CA SER A 143 7.98 -10.57 -8.46
C SER A 143 6.76 -10.49 -9.38
N THR A 144 6.90 -9.80 -10.51
CA THR A 144 5.86 -9.66 -11.53
C THR A 144 5.50 -10.98 -12.24
N GLU A 145 6.25 -12.06 -11.97
CA GLU A 145 5.90 -13.41 -12.43
C GLU A 145 4.64 -13.90 -11.73
N TYR A 146 4.56 -13.70 -10.42
CA TYR A 146 3.45 -14.18 -9.58
C TYR A 146 2.38 -13.12 -9.34
N TRP A 147 2.71 -11.84 -9.52
CA TRP A 147 1.82 -10.71 -9.22
C TRP A 147 1.61 -9.81 -10.43
N ALA A 148 0.36 -9.42 -10.65
CA ALA A 148 -0.01 -8.40 -11.62
C ALA A 148 0.11 -6.99 -11.01
N PRO A 149 0.24 -5.93 -11.84
CA PRO A 149 0.36 -4.54 -11.37
C PRO A 149 -0.85 -4.02 -10.58
N ASP A 150 -1.98 -4.70 -10.67
CA ASP A 150 -3.23 -4.40 -9.94
C ASP A 150 -3.28 -5.05 -8.54
N GLY A 151 -2.25 -5.80 -8.15
CA GLY A 151 -2.18 -6.50 -6.86
C GLY A 151 -2.83 -7.89 -6.87
N THR A 152 -3.31 -8.38 -8.01
CA THR A 152 -3.84 -9.74 -8.14
C THR A 152 -2.73 -10.75 -8.43
N TRP A 153 -2.97 -12.01 -8.06
CA TRP A 153 -2.02 -13.11 -8.29
C TRP A 153 -2.26 -13.83 -9.62
N ASN A 154 -1.18 -14.33 -10.23
CA ASN A 154 -1.20 -14.97 -11.55
C ASN A 154 -1.28 -16.52 -11.51
N TYR A 155 -1.27 -17.12 -10.33
CA TYR A 155 -1.29 -18.58 -10.14
C TYR A 155 -2.68 -19.09 -9.70
N ASP A 156 -2.94 -20.38 -9.85
CA ASP A 156 -4.21 -20.98 -9.49
C ASP A 156 -4.27 -21.29 -7.98
N VAL A 157 -5.31 -20.78 -7.31
CA VAL A 157 -5.55 -20.96 -5.87
C VAL A 157 -6.86 -21.70 -5.69
N THR A 158 -6.83 -22.82 -4.97
CA THR A 158 -8.01 -23.58 -4.57
C THR A 158 -8.32 -23.28 -3.11
N ALA A 159 -9.57 -22.95 -2.81
CA ALA A 159 -10.02 -22.81 -1.42
C ALA A 159 -9.92 -24.17 -0.71
N GLN A 160 -9.19 -24.22 0.40
CA GLN A 160 -9.00 -25.45 1.17
C GLN A 160 -10.23 -25.76 2.03
N ASP A 161 -10.85 -24.73 2.61
CA ASP A 161 -11.98 -24.82 3.53
C ASP A 161 -13.16 -23.92 3.08
N GLY A 162 -13.89 -24.33 2.04
CA GLY A 162 -15.15 -23.70 1.62
C GLY A 162 -15.16 -23.18 0.18
N ASP A 163 -16.11 -22.30 -0.13
CA ASP A 163 -16.30 -21.69 -1.46
C ASP A 163 -15.50 -20.38 -1.64
N GLN A 164 -14.94 -19.84 -0.55
CA GLN A 164 -14.20 -18.58 -0.55
C GLN A 164 -12.70 -18.82 -0.37
N ILE A 165 -11.89 -18.17 -1.21
CA ILE A 165 -10.43 -18.18 -1.10
C ILE A 165 -10.03 -17.26 0.05
N LEU A 166 -9.28 -17.77 1.01
CA LEU A 166 -8.71 -16.97 2.11
C LEU A 166 -7.25 -16.60 1.80
N PHE A 167 -6.73 -15.55 2.45
CA PHE A 167 -5.32 -15.18 2.29
C PHE A 167 -4.31 -16.31 2.61
N PRO A 168 -4.51 -17.16 3.64
CA PRO A 168 -3.66 -18.33 3.87
C PRO A 168 -3.65 -19.32 2.70
N ASP A 169 -4.77 -19.48 1.98
CA ASP A 169 -4.84 -20.35 0.80
C ASP A 169 -3.99 -19.78 -0.34
N VAL A 170 -4.05 -18.45 -0.55
CA VAL A 170 -3.22 -17.75 -1.54
C VAL A 170 -1.74 -17.91 -1.21
N ALA A 171 -1.36 -17.70 0.05
CA ALA A 171 0.01 -17.88 0.50
C ALA A 171 0.49 -19.34 0.33
N ALA A 172 -0.34 -20.33 0.66
CA ALA A 172 -0.03 -21.74 0.51
C ALA A 172 0.00 -22.18 -0.97
N ALA A 173 -0.71 -21.48 -1.86
CA ALA A 173 -0.72 -21.74 -3.29
C ALA A 173 0.46 -21.11 -4.04
N HIS A 174 1.22 -20.20 -3.41
CA HIS A 174 2.35 -19.54 -4.06
C HIS A 174 3.42 -20.56 -4.50
N PRO A 175 3.85 -20.60 -5.78
CA PRO A 175 4.72 -21.66 -6.30
C PRO A 175 6.04 -21.86 -5.54
N LEU A 176 6.71 -20.77 -5.17
CA LEU A 176 7.93 -20.83 -4.35
C LEU A 176 7.66 -21.34 -2.93
N ILE A 177 6.56 -20.90 -2.30
CA ILE A 177 6.21 -21.36 -0.95
C ILE A 177 5.86 -22.85 -0.97
N GLN A 178 5.14 -23.32 -1.99
CA GLN A 178 4.86 -24.75 -2.15
C GLN A 178 6.12 -25.58 -2.34
N LYS A 179 7.02 -25.14 -3.22
CA LYS A 179 8.31 -25.79 -3.45
C LYS A 179 9.08 -25.91 -2.14
N TRP A 180 9.24 -24.79 -1.42
CA TRP A 180 10.01 -24.77 -0.18
C TRP A 180 9.32 -25.48 0.97
N SER A 181 7.99 -25.46 1.05
CA SER A 181 7.23 -26.28 2.01
C SER A 181 7.59 -27.75 1.84
N ARG A 182 7.55 -28.26 0.61
CA ARG A 182 7.92 -29.65 0.33
C ARG A 182 9.37 -29.95 0.71
N VAL A 183 10.30 -29.08 0.34
CA VAL A 183 11.72 -29.26 0.68
C VAL A 183 11.91 -29.30 2.20
N VAL A 184 11.27 -28.39 2.93
CA VAL A 184 11.33 -28.33 4.39
C VAL A 184 10.67 -29.55 5.03
N ASP A 185 9.54 -30.03 4.49
CA ASP A 185 8.87 -31.25 4.97
C ASP A 185 9.79 -32.47 4.81
N GLU A 186 10.48 -32.58 3.66
CA GLU A 186 11.46 -33.64 3.40
C GLU A 186 12.63 -33.59 4.40
N GLN A 187 13.17 -32.39 4.67
CA GLN A 187 14.24 -32.22 5.66
C GLN A 187 13.78 -32.50 7.09
N THR A 188 12.60 -32.01 7.46
CA THR A 188 12.01 -32.22 8.79
C THR A 188 11.79 -33.70 9.07
N ASN A 189 11.32 -34.45 8.07
CA ASN A 189 11.17 -35.90 8.16
C ASN A 189 12.52 -36.62 8.27
N MET A 190 13.53 -36.18 7.51
CA MET A 190 14.87 -36.76 7.56
C MET A 190 15.54 -36.57 8.92
N TRP A 191 15.34 -35.42 9.55
CA TRP A 191 15.91 -35.08 10.86
C TRP A 191 14.99 -35.40 12.04
N HIS A 192 13.80 -35.98 11.78
CA HIS A 192 12.76 -36.27 12.78
C HIS A 192 12.40 -35.05 13.66
N ILE A 193 12.33 -33.86 13.07
CA ILE A 193 12.00 -32.62 13.77
C ILE A 193 10.51 -32.61 14.10
N GLN A 194 10.17 -32.38 15.36
CA GLN A 194 8.78 -32.28 15.82
C GLN A 194 8.27 -30.85 15.65
N VAL A 195 7.70 -30.54 14.48
CA VAL A 195 7.15 -29.21 14.16
C VAL A 195 6.02 -28.81 15.10
N SER A 196 5.25 -29.78 15.61
CA SER A 196 4.13 -29.53 16.54
C SER A 196 4.53 -28.83 17.84
N ILE A 197 5.81 -28.88 18.24
CA ILE A 197 6.30 -28.13 19.41
C ILE A 197 6.34 -26.63 19.14
N LEU A 198 6.58 -26.23 17.88
CA LEU A 198 6.68 -24.84 17.47
C LEU A 198 5.29 -24.20 17.29
N ASP A 199 4.26 -25.01 17.02
CA ASP A 199 2.88 -24.54 16.82
C ASP A 199 2.09 -24.33 18.12
N ASP A 200 2.66 -24.65 19.29
CA ASP A 200 1.98 -24.55 20.60
C ASP A 200 1.83 -23.09 21.10
N ASP A 201 2.30 -22.11 20.31
CA ASP A 201 2.15 -20.66 20.53
C ASP A 201 0.71 -20.14 20.42
N ALA A 202 -0.27 -21.01 20.14
CA ALA A 202 -1.68 -20.66 20.33
C ALA A 202 -2.02 -20.33 21.81
N ASN A 203 -1.17 -20.73 22.77
CA ASN A 203 -1.37 -20.50 24.22
C ASN A 203 -0.24 -19.70 24.92
N GLY A 204 0.78 -19.22 24.20
CA GLY A 204 1.78 -18.32 24.78
C GLY A 204 1.19 -16.92 25.03
N PRO A 205 1.68 -16.14 26.03
CA PRO A 205 1.23 -14.77 26.22
C PRO A 205 1.68 -13.95 25.01
N ARG A 206 0.81 -13.83 24.01
CA ARG A 206 0.94 -12.82 22.97
C ARG A 206 1.15 -11.50 23.69
N LEU A 207 2.30 -10.86 23.45
CA LEU A 207 2.50 -9.45 23.80
C LEU A 207 1.24 -8.72 23.33
N ASP A 208 0.55 -8.04 24.26
CA ASP A 208 -0.66 -7.28 24.00
C ASP A 208 -0.41 -6.24 22.90
N THR A 209 -0.48 -6.67 21.65
CA THR A 209 -0.61 -5.80 20.50
C THR A 209 -2.06 -5.35 20.54
N ALA A 210 -2.24 -4.10 20.98
CA ALA A 210 -3.51 -3.38 21.07
C ALA A 210 -4.58 -3.94 20.11
N SER A 211 -5.66 -4.49 20.68
CA SER A 211 -6.90 -4.87 20.01
C SER A 211 -6.75 -5.21 18.53
N VAL A 212 -6.05 -6.30 18.22
CA VAL A 212 -6.11 -6.89 16.88
C VAL A 212 -7.49 -7.53 16.76
N GLU A 213 -8.22 -7.07 15.75
CA GLU A 213 -9.46 -7.65 15.25
C GLU A 213 -9.41 -9.19 15.18
N PRO A 214 -10.57 -9.88 15.19
CA PRO A 214 -10.63 -11.34 15.03
C PRO A 214 -9.82 -11.79 13.81
N PRO A 215 -9.35 -13.06 13.77
CA PRO A 215 -8.50 -13.55 12.69
C PRO A 215 -9.13 -13.15 11.37
N LEU A 216 -8.34 -12.46 10.54
CA LEU A 216 -8.75 -11.93 9.24
C LEU A 216 -9.09 -13.12 8.33
N ASN A 217 -10.29 -13.68 8.51
CA ASN A 217 -11.06 -14.43 7.51
C ASN A 217 -11.53 -13.42 6.46
N VAL A 218 -10.58 -12.64 5.93
CA VAL A 218 -10.83 -11.67 4.88
C VAL A 218 -10.73 -12.46 3.59
N SER A 219 -11.86 -12.54 2.89
CA SER A 219 -11.98 -13.17 1.59
C SER A 219 -11.01 -12.49 0.64
N ALA A 220 -10.17 -13.26 -0.03
CA ALA A 220 -9.25 -12.74 -1.02
C ALA A 220 -10.03 -12.29 -2.27
N PRO A 221 -9.64 -11.18 -2.94
CA PRO A 221 -10.34 -10.70 -4.12
C PRO A 221 -10.33 -11.77 -5.22
N THR A 222 -11.51 -12.12 -5.74
CA THR A 222 -11.63 -13.12 -6.80
C THR A 222 -11.00 -12.61 -8.11
N ARG A 223 -10.21 -13.47 -8.76
CA ARG A 223 -9.61 -13.25 -10.10
C ARG A 223 -10.60 -12.55 -11.03
N SER A 224 -10.22 -11.39 -11.57
CA SER A 224 -10.99 -10.64 -12.56
C SER A 224 -11.01 -11.38 -13.90
N LYS A 225 -11.86 -12.41 -14.02
CA LYS A 225 -12.20 -13.02 -15.30
C LYS A 225 -13.21 -12.12 -16.03
N GLN A 226 -12.78 -10.95 -16.48
CA GLN A 226 -13.57 -10.18 -17.44
C GLN A 226 -12.67 -9.69 -18.56
N SER A 227 -12.63 -10.46 -19.65
CA SER A 227 -12.24 -9.92 -20.95
C SER A 227 -13.28 -8.86 -21.30
N LEU A 228 -12.86 -7.59 -21.28
CA LEU A 228 -13.64 -6.49 -21.83
C LEU A 228 -13.61 -6.65 -23.36
N ASP A 229 -14.60 -7.36 -23.92
CA ASP A 229 -14.91 -7.26 -25.34
C ASP A 229 -15.39 -5.82 -25.59
N TRP A 230 -14.59 -5.06 -26.32
CA TRP A 230 -14.96 -3.78 -26.92
C TRP A 230 -15.61 -4.01 -28.28
#